data_AF-H3KGM5-F1
#
_entry.id   AF-H3KGM5-F1
#
_cell.length_a   1.000
_cell.length_b   1.000
_cell.length_c   1.000
_cell.angle_alpha   90.00
_cell.angle_beta   90.00
_cell.angle_gamma   90.00
#
_symmetry.space_group_name_H-M   'P 1'
#
loop_
_entity.id
_entity.type
_entity.pdbx_description
1 polymer ?
#
loop_
_entity_poly.entity_id
_entity_poly.type
_entity_poly.pdbx_seq_one_letter_code
_entity_poly.pdbx_strand_id
1 'polypeptide(L)'
;PAPALAAMLPGVAVRPYGGTGEPVTPTGLAVLKGLGAEFGPWPRMTVEAQARAYARAVFEGTANGTLFCWGTALPPVEDEA
;
A
#
# COMPACT_ATOMS: atom_id res chain seq x y z
N PRO A 1 -5.82 -14.29 1.02
CA PRO A 1 -5.97 -13.31 2.13
C PRO A 1 -6.72 -13.97 3.29
N ALA A 2 -6.46 -13.58 4.54
CA ALA A 2 -7.27 -14.05 5.67
C ALA A 2 -8.76 -13.64 5.50
N PRO A 3 -9.74 -14.38 6.07
CA PRO A 3 -11.17 -14.08 5.90
C PRO A 3 -11.57 -12.64 6.24
N ALA A 4 -10.97 -12.07 7.30
CA ALA A 4 -11.18 -10.69 7.70
C ALA A 4 -10.73 -9.69 6.61
N LEU A 5 -9.59 -9.94 5.97
CA LEU A 5 -9.09 -9.10 4.88
C LEU A 5 -10.02 -9.16 3.67
N ALA A 6 -10.50 -10.36 3.31
CA ALA A 6 -11.41 -10.54 2.18
C ALA A 6 -12.72 -9.75 2.33
N ALA A 7 -13.30 -9.73 3.54
CA ALA A 7 -14.51 -8.95 3.85
C ALA A 7 -14.33 -7.43 3.67
N MET A 8 -13.08 -6.95 3.67
CA MET A 8 -12.73 -5.55 3.54
C MET A 8 -12.35 -5.14 2.10
N LEU A 9 -12.21 -6.07 1.16
CA LEU A 9 -11.79 -5.76 -0.21
C LEU A 9 -12.82 -5.05 -1.11
N PRO A 10 -14.15 -5.08 -0.86
CA PRO A 10 -15.07 -4.31 -1.69
C PRO A 10 -14.67 -2.82 -1.75
N GLY A 11 -14.55 -2.31 -2.98
CA GLY A 11 -14.14 -0.92 -3.28
C GLY A 11 -12.65 -0.63 -3.16
N VAL A 12 -11.80 -1.62 -2.88
CA VAL A 12 -10.34 -1.45 -2.74
C VAL A 12 -9.64 -1.79 -4.05
N ALA A 13 -8.77 -0.90 -4.54
CA ALA A 13 -7.97 -1.16 -5.73
C ALA A 13 -6.94 -2.29 -5.47
N VAL A 14 -6.80 -3.21 -6.42
CA VAL A 14 -5.86 -4.35 -6.34
C VAL A 14 -4.86 -4.33 -7.50
N ARG A 15 -3.65 -4.86 -7.26
CA ARG A 15 -2.56 -4.98 -8.24
C ARG A 15 -1.88 -6.36 -8.13
N PRO A 16 -1.29 -6.88 -9.22
CA PRO A 16 -0.47 -8.09 -9.15
C PRO A 16 0.65 -7.96 -8.13
N TYR A 17 0.88 -9.01 -7.34
CA TYR A 17 1.96 -9.10 -6.37
C TYR A 17 2.88 -10.26 -6.76
N GLY A 18 4.16 -9.98 -7.00
CA GLY A 18 5.16 -10.96 -7.46
C GLY A 18 5.92 -11.67 -6.34
N GLY A 19 5.49 -11.55 -5.08
CA GLY A 19 6.15 -12.15 -3.92
C GLY A 19 5.37 -13.29 -3.27
N THR A 20 5.96 -13.89 -2.23
CA THR A 20 5.34 -14.92 -1.38
C THR A 20 4.98 -14.36 -0.01
N GLY A 21 3.80 -14.67 0.52
CA GLY A 21 3.33 -14.22 1.83
C GLY A 21 2.08 -13.34 1.75
N GLU A 22 1.72 -12.69 2.86
CA GLU A 22 0.59 -11.76 2.92
C GLU A 22 1.06 -10.33 2.57
N PRO A 23 0.68 -9.76 1.40
CA PRO A 23 1.17 -8.47 0.95
C PRO A 23 0.54 -7.27 1.68
N VAL A 24 -0.64 -7.46 2.28
CA VAL A 24 -1.38 -6.47 3.06
C VAL A 24 -2.09 -7.21 4.18
N THR A 25 -1.97 -6.74 5.42
CA THR A 25 -2.71 -7.29 6.56
C THR A 25 -4.08 -6.62 6.71
N PRO A 26 -5.10 -7.31 7.26
CA PRO A 26 -6.42 -6.74 7.51
C PRO A 26 -6.38 -5.41 8.30
N THR A 27 -5.51 -5.33 9.31
CA THR A 27 -5.32 -4.12 10.13
C THR A 27 -4.74 -2.96 9.31
N GLY A 28 -3.77 -3.24 8.44
CA GLY A 28 -3.20 -2.23 7.55
C GLY A 28 -4.27 -1.65 6.62
N LEU A 29 -5.14 -2.50 6.06
CA LEU A 29 -6.26 -2.05 5.24
C LEU A 29 -7.31 -1.26 6.05
N ALA A 30 -7.56 -1.63 7.31
CA ALA A 30 -8.50 -0.94 8.20
C ALA A 30 -8.12 0.52 8.44
N VAL A 31 -6.83 0.76 8.74
CA VAL A 31 -6.29 2.11 8.96
C VAL A 31 -6.46 2.95 7.70
N LEU A 32 -6.11 2.40 6.53
CA LEU A 32 -6.21 3.12 5.27
C LEU A 32 -7.66 3.50 4.93
N LYS A 33 -8.62 2.59 5.15
CA LYS A 33 -10.05 2.91 5.02
C LYS A 33 -10.49 3.99 6.01
N GLY A 34 -10.06 3.90 7.27
CA GLY A 34 -10.41 4.89 8.30
C GLY A 34 -9.85 6.29 8.03
N LEU A 35 -8.74 6.39 7.31
CA LEU A 35 -8.13 7.66 6.89
C LEU A 35 -8.71 8.23 5.59
N GLY A 36 -9.66 7.52 4.95
CA GLY A 36 -10.19 7.94 3.65
C GLY A 36 -9.15 7.88 2.53
N ALA A 37 -8.19 6.95 2.62
CA ALA A 37 -7.14 6.82 1.60
C ALA A 37 -7.76 6.39 0.27
N GLU A 38 -7.59 7.20 -0.77
CA GLU A 38 -7.92 6.84 -2.14
C GLU A 38 -6.72 6.12 -2.77
N PHE A 39 -6.98 4.94 -3.33
CA PHE A 39 -5.95 4.16 -4.02
C PHE A 39 -6.09 4.34 -5.53
N GLY A 40 -5.15 5.05 -6.11
CA GLY A 40 -4.88 5.01 -7.55
C GLY A 40 -3.79 4.00 -7.90
N PRO A 41 -3.37 3.91 -9.17
CA PRO A 41 -2.03 3.43 -9.50
C PRO A 41 -1.00 4.07 -8.56
N TRP A 42 0.02 3.32 -8.13
CA TRP A 42 1.18 3.98 -7.52
C TRP A 42 1.65 5.06 -8.52
N PRO A 43 1.60 6.35 -8.15
CA PRO A 43 1.88 7.39 -9.13
C PRO A 43 3.33 7.26 -9.57
N ARG A 44 3.55 7.34 -10.90
CA ARG A 44 4.90 7.60 -11.39
C ARG A 44 5.27 8.97 -10.84
N MET A 45 6.26 9.02 -9.97
CA MET A 45 6.69 10.26 -9.33
C MET A 45 8.19 10.21 -9.04
N THR A 46 8.83 11.37 -9.06
CA THR A 46 10.12 11.56 -8.42
C THR A 46 9.87 11.68 -6.93
N VAL A 47 10.35 10.72 -6.13
CA VAL A 47 10.22 10.79 -4.67
C VAL A 47 11.12 11.91 -4.13
N GLU A 48 10.53 12.87 -3.43
CA GLU A 48 11.25 13.99 -2.82
C GLU A 48 11.48 13.76 -1.34
N ALA A 49 10.53 13.10 -0.67
CA ALA A 49 10.72 12.71 0.71
C ALA A 49 9.87 11.50 1.09
N GLN A 50 10.21 10.95 2.25
CA GLN A 50 9.61 9.73 2.76
C GLN A 50 9.48 9.76 4.29
N ALA A 51 8.47 9.06 4.79
CA ALA A 51 8.26 8.83 6.20
C ALA A 51 8.13 7.33 6.46
N ARG A 52 8.88 6.84 7.44
CA ARG A 52 8.80 5.46 7.88
C ARG A 52 8.04 5.43 9.19
N ALA A 53 6.90 4.75 9.21
CA ALA A 53 6.09 4.61 10.41
C ALA A 53 6.15 3.16 10.87
N TYR A 54 6.35 2.95 12.16
CA TYR A 54 6.34 1.62 12.76
C TYR A 54 5.16 1.49 13.71
N ALA A 55 4.49 0.35 13.68
CA ALA A 55 3.48 0.03 14.66
C ALA A 55 4.12 -0.14 16.05
N ARG A 56 3.35 0.13 17.11
CA ARG A 56 3.83 0.00 18.50
C ARG A 56 4.04 -1.45 18.95
N ALA A 57 3.48 -2.41 18.22
CA ALA A 57 3.64 -3.83 18.49
C ALA A 57 4.68 -4.45 17.54
N VAL A 58 5.50 -5.37 18.06
CA VAL A 58 6.45 -6.17 17.29
C VAL A 58 5.95 -7.62 17.29
N PHE A 59 5.85 -8.21 16.11
CA PHE A 59 5.50 -9.62 15.93
C PHE A 59 6.68 -10.34 15.30
N GLU A 60 7.05 -11.49 15.85
CA GLU A 60 8.19 -12.27 15.36
C GLU A 60 7.98 -12.68 13.89
N GLY A 61 9.03 -12.52 13.09
CA GLY A 61 9.01 -12.85 11.65
C GLY A 61 8.12 -11.96 10.78
N THR A 62 7.54 -10.87 11.30
CA THR A 62 6.60 -10.02 10.54
C THR A 62 7.10 -8.58 10.44
N ALA A 63 7.03 -7.99 9.24
CA ALA A 63 7.31 -6.57 9.06
C ALA A 63 6.26 -5.71 9.79
N ASN A 64 6.72 -4.82 10.69
CA ASN A 64 5.85 -3.93 11.47
C ASN A 64 5.92 -2.45 11.02
N GLY A 65 6.57 -2.19 9.88
CA GLY A 65 6.79 -0.84 9.36
C GLY A 65 6.10 -0.59 8.02
N THR A 66 5.64 0.64 7.83
CA THR A 66 5.10 1.18 6.57
C THR A 66 6.01 2.29 6.07
N LEU A 67 6.23 2.35 4.76
CA LEU A 67 6.93 3.45 4.09
C LEU A 67 5.91 4.31 3.33
N PHE A 68 5.88 5.60 3.64
CA PHE A 68 5.15 6.62 2.91
C PHE A 68 6.14 7.42 2.09
N CYS A 69 5.86 7.62 0.81
CA CYS A 69 6.67 8.44 -0.09
C CYS A 69 5.80 9.54 -0.68
N TRP A 70 6.36 10.74 -0.87
CA TRP A 70 5.71 11.83 -1.61
C TRP A 70 6.72 12.56 -2.49
N GLY A 71 6.22 13.22 -3.52
CA GLY A 71 7.02 14.02 -4.45
C GLY A 71 6.25 14.36 -5.71
N THR A 72 6.98 14.85 -6.71
CA THR A 72 6.39 15.37 -7.95
C THR A 72 6.00 14.25 -8.93
N ALA A 73 4.76 14.29 -9.43
CA ALA A 73 4.26 13.36 -10.44
C ALA A 73 5.05 13.47 -11.76
N LEU A 74 5.34 12.33 -12.37
CA LEU A 74 5.92 12.22 -13.71
C LEU A 74 4.80 12.21 -14.76
N PRO A 75 5.04 12.75 -15.98
CA PRO A 75 4.08 12.69 -17.07
C PRO A 75 3.73 11.25 -17.45
N PRO A 76 2.58 11.00 -18.10
CA PRO A 76 2.23 9.68 -18.64
C PRO A 76 3.33 9.14 -19.56
N VAL A 77 3.51 7.82 -19.60
CA VAL A 77 4.31 7.18 -20.66
C VAL A 77 3.39 7.00 -21.85
N GLU A 78 3.74 7.56 -23.01
CA GLU A 78 3.07 7.21 -24.26
C GLU A 78 3.47 5.77 -24.62
N ASP A 79 2.50 4.90 -24.86
CA ASP A 79 2.79 3.53 -25.32
C ASP A 79 3.54 3.62 -26.66
N GLU A 80 4.73 3.03 -26.75
CA GLU A 80 5.41 2.83 -28.03
C GLU A 80 4.54 1.89 -28.88
N ALA A 81 3.91 2.45 -29.92
CA ALA A 81 3.07 1.75 -30.88
C ALA A 81 3.89 0.81 -31.78
#